data_AF-A0A3D1JE88-F1
#
_entry.id   AF-A0A3D1JE88-F1
#
_cell.length_a   1.000
_cell.length_b   1.000
_cell.length_c   1.000
_cell.angle_alpha   90.00
_cell.angle_beta   90.00
_cell.angle_gamma   90.00
#
_symmetry.space_group_name_H-M   'P 1'
#
loop_
_entity.id
_entity.type
_entity.pdbx_description
1 polymer ?
#
loop_
_entity_poly.entity_id
_entity_poly.type
_entity_poly.pdbx_seq_one_letter_code
_entity_poly.pdbx_strand_id
1 'polypeptide(L)' 'MLVVNRLKELPPDFQYQLWLIRDGIRTSGGVFSVGKNGYTVLRIESLDLLTHYDGFGVTIEPAGGSAGPTGERVLSGQF' A
#
# COMPACT_ATOMS: atom_id res chain seq x y z
N MET A 1 0.72 10.85 4.96
CA MET A 1 1.87 9.94 4.69
C MET A 1 1.59 8.62 5.38
N LEU A 2 2.09 7.51 4.85
CA LEU A 2 2.09 6.22 5.52
C LEU A 2 3.50 5.93 6.03
N VAL A 3 3.64 5.63 7.32
CA VAL A 3 4.90 5.16 7.90
C VAL A 3 4.73 3.67 8.16
N VAL A 4 5.63 2.87 7.62
CA VAL A 4 5.62 1.42 7.81
C VAL A 4 6.89 0.98 8.51
N ASN A 5 6.74 0.00 9.41
CA ASN A 5 7.84 -0.61 10.13
C ASN A 5 7.65 -2.13 10.18
N ARG A 6 8.76 -2.88 10.17
CA ARG A 6 8.81 -4.35 10.23
C ARG A 6 8.15 -5.08 9.06
N LEU A 7 8.13 -4.50 7.86
CA LEU A 7 7.84 -5.25 6.64
C LEU A 7 9.09 -5.97 6.14
N LYS A 8 8.90 -7.14 5.50
CA LYS A 8 9.99 -7.87 4.85
C LYS A 8 10.49 -7.12 3.62
N GLU A 9 11.79 -7.15 3.37
CA GLU A 9 12.33 -6.81 2.05
C GLU A 9 11.82 -7.85 1.04
N LEU A 10 11.33 -7.38 -0.11
CA LEU A 10 10.79 -8.24 -1.15
C LEU A 10 11.84 -8.47 -2.25
N PRO A 11 11.76 -9.59 -3.00
CA PRO A 11 12.54 -9.75 -4.22
C PRO A 11 12.27 -8.62 -5.22
N PRO A 12 13.20 -8.31 -6.14
CA PRO A 12 13.07 -7.19 -7.08
C PRO A 12 11.81 -7.23 -7.96
N ASP A 13 11.26 -8.41 -8.20
CA ASP A 13 10.05 -8.61 -9.01
C ASP A 13 8.76 -8.23 -8.28
N PHE A 14 8.85 -7.87 -6.99
CA PHE A 14 7.71 -7.54 -6.14
C PHE A 14 7.87 -6.23 -5.39
N GLN A 15 6.75 -5.54 -5.17
CA GLN A 15 6.65 -4.34 -4.36
C GLN A 15 5.40 -4.38 -3.49
N TYR A 16 5.34 -3.49 -2.51
CA TYR A 16 4.11 -3.25 -1.78
C TYR A 16 3.27 -2.20 -2.50
N GLN A 17 1.96 -2.39 -2.51
CA GLN A 17 1.02 -1.39 -2.99
C GLN A 17 0.01 -1.06 -1.92
N LEU A 18 -0.12 0.24 -1.62
CA LEU A 18 -1.17 0.79 -0.78
C LEU A 18 -2.45 0.90 -1.60
N TRP A 19 -3.56 0.47 -1.00
CA TRP A 19 -4.91 0.63 -1.54
C TRP A 19 -5.72 1.47 -0.57
N LEU A 20 -6.27 2.58 -1.05
CA LEU A 20 -7.26 3.35 -0.32
C LEU A 20 -8.66 2.80 -0.67
N ILE A 21 -9.51 2.67 0.32
CA ILE A 21 -10.81 1.99 0.20
C ILE A 21 -11.92 3.02 0.41
N ARG A 22 -12.86 3.11 -0.53
CA ARG A 22 -14.09 3.91 -0.40
C ARG A 22 -15.24 3.16 -1.06
N ASP A 23 -16.31 2.90 -0.33
CA ASP A 23 -17.50 2.20 -0.82
C ASP A 23 -17.15 0.85 -1.48
N GLY A 24 -16.14 0.17 -0.92
CA GLY A 24 -15.60 -1.09 -1.47
C GLY A 24 -14.71 -0.94 -2.72
N ILE A 25 -14.62 0.26 -3.31
CA ILE A 25 -13.72 0.56 -4.43
C ILE A 25 -12.32 0.79 -3.88
N ARG A 26 -11.33 0.22 -4.57
CA ARG A 26 -9.91 0.33 -4.22
C ARG A 26 -9.20 1.19 -5.23
N THR A 27 -8.54 2.24 -4.77
CA THR A 27 -7.66 3.08 -5.57
C THR A 27 -6.22 2.96 -5.08
N SER A 28 -5.26 3.01 -6.00
CA SER A 28 -3.85 2.97 -5.63
C SER A 28 -3.50 4.21 -4.81
N GLY A 29 -2.94 3.98 -3.62
CA GLY A 29 -2.38 5.02 -2.75
C GLY A 29 -0.87 5.21 -2.90
N GLY A 30 -0.23 4.38 -3.74
CA GLY A 30 1.20 4.41 -4.01
C GLY A 30 1.85 3.02 -3.95
N VAL A 31 2.94 2.86 -4.69
CA VAL A 31 3.76 1.64 -4.74
C VAL A 31 5.10 1.94 -4.05
N PHE A 32 5.60 1.00 -3.26
CA PHE A 32 6.83 1.20 -2.51
C PHE A 32 7.60 -0.09 -2.25
N SER A 33 8.92 0.07 -2.09
CA SER A 33 9.82 -0.97 -1.59
C SER A 33 10.25 -0.65 -0.16
N VAL A 34 10.64 -1.69 0.56
CA VAL A 34 11.18 -1.60 1.92
C VAL A 34 12.57 -2.18 1.89
N GLY A 35 13.55 -1.47 2.47
CA GLY A 35 14.92 -1.97 2.60
C GLY A 35 15.08 -2.90 3.79
N LYS A 36 16.31 -3.39 4.00
CA LYS A 36 16.68 -4.33 5.09
C LYS A 36 16.23 -3.94 6.50
N ASN A 37 16.03 -2.65 6.78
CA ASN A 37 15.56 -2.16 8.08
C ASN A 37 14.05 -2.32 8.30
N GLY A 38 13.30 -2.77 7.30
CA GLY A 38 11.85 -2.95 7.39
C GLY A 38 11.06 -1.65 7.48
N TYR A 39 11.71 -0.50 7.29
CA TYR A 39 11.15 0.84 7.50
C TYR A 39 11.06 1.62 6.19
N THR A 40 9.94 2.32 6.00
CA THR A 40 9.78 3.26 4.88
C THR A 40 8.71 4.31 5.19
N VAL A 41 8.79 5.44 4.48
CA VAL A 41 7.77 6.48 4.49
C VAL A 41 7.26 6.65 3.07
N LEU A 42 5.97 6.39 2.87
CA LEU A 42 5.29 6.59 1.60
C LEU A 42 4.51 7.91 1.64
N ARG A 43 4.73 8.75 0.63
CA ARG A 43 3.79 9.82 0.29
C ARG A 43 2.57 9.17 -0.37
N ILE A 44 1.41 9.33 0.27
CA ILE A 44 0.16 8.76 -0.24
C ILE A 44 -0.33 9.63 -1.41
N GLU A 45 -0.65 8.99 -2.52
CA GLU A 45 -1.34 9.59 -3.64
C GLU A 45 -2.84 9.34 -3.46
N SER A 46 -3.64 10.39 -3.35
CA SER A 46 -5.08 10.27 -3.17
C SER A 46 -5.81 11.30 -4.02
N LEU A 47 -6.97 10.91 -4.55
CA LEU A 47 -7.84 11.81 -5.32
C LEU A 47 -8.62 12.80 -4.43
N ASP A 48 -8.54 12.62 -3.11
CA ASP A 48 -9.36 13.30 -2.13
C ASP A 48 -8.70 13.24 -0.74
N LEU A 49 -9.30 13.88 0.26
CA LEU A 49 -8.88 13.81 1.66
C LEU A 49 -8.93 12.36 2.17
N LEU A 50 -7.93 11.97 2.97
CA LEU A 50 -7.87 10.62 3.55
C LEU A 50 -9.06 10.31 4.46
N THR A 51 -9.66 11.33 5.07
CA THR A 51 -10.87 11.23 5.90
C THR A 51 -12.13 10.87 5.12
N HIS A 52 -12.09 10.89 3.79
CA HIS A 52 -13.20 10.45 2.93
C HIS A 52 -13.04 9.00 2.46
N TYR A 53 -12.07 8.24 2.98
CA TYR A 53 -11.92 6.82 2.72
C TYR A 53 -12.37 6.03 3.96
N ASP A 54 -12.82 4.81 3.76
CA ASP A 54 -13.23 3.89 4.84
C ASP A 54 -12.00 3.28 5.54
N GLY A 55 -10.88 3.23 4.83
CA GLY A 55 -9.66 2.61 5.31
C GLY A 55 -8.65 2.38 4.21
N PHE A 56 -7.71 1.48 4.51
CA PHE A 56 -6.67 1.08 3.58
C PHE A 56 -6.28 -0.39 3.73
N GLY A 57 -5.63 -0.90 2.69
CA GLY A 57 -4.93 -2.18 2.70
C GLY A 57 -3.56 -2.07 2.03
N VAL A 58 -2.63 -2.94 2.37
CA VAL A 58 -1.35 -3.08 1.65
C VAL A 58 -1.22 -4.52 1.19
N THR A 59 -0.91 -4.71 -0.09
CA THR A 59 -0.66 -6.03 -0.67
C THR A 59 0.75 -6.13 -1.25
N ILE A 60 1.23 -7.36 -1.42
CA ILE A 60 2.41 -7.66 -2.22
C ILE A 60 1.96 -7.78 -3.68
N GLU A 61 2.56 -7.01 -4.58
CA GLU A 61 2.20 -6.91 -6.00
C GLU A 61 3.45 -7.06 -6.87
N PRO A 62 3.31 -7.36 -8.17
CA PRO A 62 4.42 -7.25 -9.13
C PRO A 62 5.09 -5.87 -9.08
N ALA A 63 6.37 -5.80 -9.44
CA ALA A 63 7.09 -4.54 -9.54
C ALA A 63 6.36 -3.55 -10.47
N GLY A 64 6.18 -2.31 -10.01
CA GLY A 64 5.35 -1.29 -10.66
C GLY A 64 3.89 -1.28 -10.19
N GLY A 65 3.47 -2.27 -9.39
CA GLY A 65 2.11 -2.40 -8.88
C GLY A 65 1.15 -3.04 -9.89
N SER A 66 -0.12 -3.04 -9.51
CA SER A 66 -1.22 -3.66 -10.22
C SER A 66 -2.38 -2.67 -10.43
N ALA A 67 -3.30 -3.01 -11.34
CA ALA A 67 -4.55 -2.27 -11.53
C ALA A 67 -5.55 -2.50 -10.38
N GLY A 68 -5.39 -3.59 -9.64
CA GLY A 68 -6.14 -3.94 -8.43
C GLY A 68 -5.32 -4.93 -7.59
N PRO A 69 -5.74 -5.24 -6.35
CA PRO A 69 -5.00 -6.19 -5.52
C PRO A 69 -4.94 -7.57 -6.17
N THR A 70 -3.73 -8.13 -6.33
CA THR A 70 -3.52 -9.47 -6.87
C THR A 70 -2.86 -10.43 -5.88
N GLY A 71 -2.10 -9.90 -4.92
CA GLY A 71 -1.37 -10.71 -3.96
C GLY A 71 -1.88 -10.66 -2.52
N GLU A 72 -1.06 -11.21 -1.63
CA GLU A 72 -1.36 -11.30 -0.20
C GLU A 72 -1.49 -9.91 0.43
N ARG A 73 -2.56 -9.70 1.20
CA ARG A 73 -2.72 -8.51 2.05
C ARG A 73 -1.92 -8.66 3.34
N VAL A 74 -0.95 -7.77 3.53
CA VAL A 74 -0.01 -7.80 4.66
C VAL A 74 -0.32 -6.77 5.75
N LEU A 75 -1.04 -5.70 5.41
CA LEU A 75 -1.49 -4.66 6.36
C LEU A 75 -2.89 -4.18 5.99
N SER A 76 -3.61 -3.67 6.99
CA SER A 76 -4.85 -2.92 6.79
C SER A 76 -5.17 -2.06 7.99
N GLY A 77 -5.94 -1.01 7.77
CA GLY A 77 -6.53 -0.18 8.81
C GLY A 77 -7.85 0.44 8.34
N GLN A 78 -8.65 0.89 9.30
CA GLN A 78 -9.85 1.69 9.06
C GLN A 78 -9.60 3.11 9.57
N PHE A 79 -10.33 4.08 9.03
CA PHE A 79 -10.26 5.48 9.44
C PHE A 79 -11.40 5.87 10.39
#